data_AF-A0A2A4IUT2-F1
#
_entry.id   AF-A0A2A4IUT2-F1
#
_cell.length_a   1.000
_cell.length_b   1.000
_cell.length_c   1.000
_cell.angle_alpha   90.00
_cell.angle_beta   90.00
_cell.angle_gamma   90.00
#
_symmetry.space_group_name_H-M   'P 1'
#
loop_
_entity.id
_entity.type
_entity.pdbx_description
1 polymer ?
#
loop_
_entity_poly.entity_id
_entity_poly.type
_entity_poly.pdbx_seq_one_letter_code
_entity_poly.pdbx_strand_id
1 'polypeptide(L)' 'MRCLYHFFQIVLGCSCIRYTSTYGKERGTFSSPDYPRAYPPRIDCLLYTFVAAPHEIVELVFTDFDIYKEHLE' A
#
# COMPACT_ATOMS: atom_id res chain seq x y z
N MET A 1 -3.96 -12.11 6.47
CA MET A 1 -4.06 -10.76 5.84
C MET A 1 -4.18 -9.65 6.89
N ARG A 2 -3.24 -9.54 7.83
CA ARG A 2 -3.17 -8.46 8.82
C ARG A 2 -1.68 -8.12 9.01
N CYS A 3 -1.29 -6.83 9.07
CA CYS A 3 0.05 -6.37 9.55
C CYS A 3 0.28 -6.71 11.05
N LEU A 4 -0.42 -7.71 11.60
CA LEU A 4 -0.38 -8.17 12.97
C LEU A 4 -0.50 -9.69 12.97
N TYR A 5 0.55 -10.43 12.60
CA TYR A 5 0.79 -11.75 13.18
C TYR A 5 2.28 -12.10 13.13
N HIS A 6 2.86 -12.06 14.32
CA HIS A 6 4.17 -12.54 14.72
C HIS A 6 4.22 -14.08 14.69
N PHE A 7 3.90 -14.76 13.59
CA PHE A 7 4.13 -16.21 13.54
C PHE A 7 4.74 -16.66 12.21
N PHE A 8 6.08 -16.70 12.27
CA PHE A 8 6.99 -17.60 11.57
C PHE A 8 7.23 -17.38 10.06
N GLN A 9 8.27 -16.56 9.79
CA GLN A 9 9.46 -16.93 9.01
C GLN A 9 9.58 -16.55 7.51
N ILE A 10 8.72 -15.70 6.95
CA ILE A 10 8.95 -15.03 5.63
C ILE A 10 8.14 -13.70 5.66
N VAL A 11 8.59 -12.58 6.22
CA VAL A 11 9.44 -11.58 5.54
C VAL A 11 10.13 -10.73 6.61
N LEU A 12 11.46 -10.77 6.68
CA LEU A 12 12.25 -9.77 7.39
C LEU A 12 12.09 -8.42 6.64
N GLY A 13 11.48 -7.41 7.27
CA GLY A 13 11.78 -6.00 6.92
C GLY A 13 10.87 -5.24 5.94
N CYS A 14 9.65 -5.69 5.63
CA CYS A 14 8.73 -4.85 4.84
C CYS A 14 8.28 -3.59 5.60
N SER A 15 8.33 -2.44 4.93
CA SER A 15 7.64 -1.24 5.42
C SER A 15 6.13 -1.41 5.22
N CYS A 16 5.32 -1.30 6.28
CA CYS A 16 3.85 -1.37 6.21
C CYS A 16 3.26 0.04 6.37
N ILE A 17 2.57 0.53 5.34
CA ILE A 17 1.79 1.77 5.37
C ILE A 17 0.32 1.40 5.52
N ARG A 18 -0.29 1.82 6.63
CA ARG A 18 -1.67 1.46 6.96
C ARG A 18 -2.59 2.67 6.93
N TYR A 19 -3.65 2.56 6.12
CA TYR A 19 -4.77 3.50 6.08
C TYR A 19 -5.97 2.85 6.77
N THR A 20 -6.57 3.56 7.72
CA THR A 20 -7.74 3.10 8.46
C THR A 20 -8.74 4.23 8.63
N SER A 21 -10.02 3.91 8.50
CA SER A 21 -11.13 4.84 8.75
C SER A 21 -11.29 5.17 10.26
N THR A 22 -10.55 4.48 11.14
CA THR A 22 -10.55 4.79 12.56
C THR A 22 -10.04 6.22 12.80
N TYR A 23 -10.70 6.96 13.70
CA TYR A 23 -10.42 8.38 14.04
C TYR A 23 -10.96 9.44 13.06
N GLY A 24 -12.00 9.14 12.27
CA GLY A 24 -12.82 10.16 11.59
C GLY A 24 -12.25 10.67 10.26
N LYS A 25 -11.34 9.92 9.64
CA LYS A 25 -10.87 10.18 8.27
C LYS A 25 -11.41 9.10 7.34
N GLU A 26 -12.58 9.34 6.77
CA GLU A 26 -13.24 8.44 5.81
C GLU A 26 -12.48 8.34 4.47
N ARG A 27 -11.60 9.30 4.18
CA ARG A 27 -10.84 9.38 2.92
C ARG A 27 -9.39 9.78 3.17
N GLY A 28 -8.51 9.33 2.29
CA GLY A 28 -7.10 9.70 2.27
C GLY A 28 -6.50 9.52 0.88
N THR A 29 -5.30 10.05 0.69
CA THR A 29 -4.52 9.91 -0.54
C THR A 29 -3.30 9.04 -0.25
N PHE A 30 -2.98 8.14 -1.17
CA PHE A 30 -1.74 7.39 -1.16
C PHE A 30 -1.00 7.63 -2.48
N SER A 31 0.32 7.55 -2.43
CA SER A 31 1.18 7.66 -3.60
C SER A 31 2.31 6.67 -3.52
N SER A 32 2.91 6.36 -4.68
CA SER A 32 4.21 5.71 -4.71
C SER A 32 5.27 6.57 -4.00
N PRO A 33 6.37 5.96 -3.52
CA PRO A 33 7.50 6.73 -3.05
C PRO A 33 7.98 7.70 -4.14
N ASP A 34 8.36 8.91 -3.74
CA ASP A 34 8.85 9.99 -4.61
C ASP A 34 7.86 10.61 -5.61
N TYR A 35 6.60 10.16 -5.67
CA TYR A 35 5.56 10.82 -6.48
C TYR A 35 5.55 12.35 -6.22
N PRO A 36 5.52 13.20 -7.26
CA PRO A 36 5.21 12.91 -8.66
C PRO A 36 6.39 12.45 -9.52
N ARG A 37 7.57 12.20 -8.94
CA ARG A 37 8.69 11.60 -9.67
C ARG A 37 8.52 10.08 -9.78
N ALA A 38 9.26 9.47 -10.70
CA ALA A 38 9.30 8.03 -10.84
C ALA A 38 9.69 7.34 -9.52
N TYR A 39 9.02 6.23 -9.21
CA TYR A 39 9.30 5.45 -8.01
C TYR A 39 10.71 4.84 -8.07
N PRO A 40 11.42 4.68 -6.93
CA PRO A 40 12.73 4.09 -6.91
C PRO A 40 12.76 2.68 -7.51
N PRO A 41 13.80 2.30 -8.27
CA PRO A 41 13.98 0.91 -8.69
C PRO A 41 14.33 0.03 -7.47
N ARG A 42 14.04 -1.28 -7.56
CA ARG A 42 14.32 -2.28 -6.50
C ARG A 42 13.66 -1.96 -5.16
N ILE A 43 12.35 -1.72 -5.17
CA ILE A 43 11.57 -1.67 -3.93
C ILE A 43 11.48 -3.11 -3.40
N ASP A 44 12.31 -3.43 -2.41
CA ASP A 44 12.44 -4.80 -1.87
C ASP A 44 11.17 -5.23 -1.13
N CYS A 45 10.51 -4.34 -0.37
CA CYS A 45 9.18 -4.60 0.18
C CYS A 45 8.47 -3.37 0.79
N LEU A 46 7.43 -2.88 0.11
CA LEU A 46 6.50 -1.86 0.61
C LEU A 46 5.06 -2.38 0.54
N LEU A 47 4.37 -2.44 1.68
CA LEU A 47 3.03 -2.98 1.79
C LEU A 47 2.02 -1.90 2.18
N TYR A 48 1.10 -1.58 1.27
CA TYR A 48 -0.04 -0.72 1.55
C TYR A 48 -1.22 -1.57 2.05
N THR A 49 -1.75 -1.23 3.23
CA THR A 49 -2.90 -1.91 3.82
C THR A 49 -4.03 -0.91 4.08
N PHE A 50 -5.20 -1.14 3.47
CA PHE A 50 -6.39 -0.34 3.65
C PHE A 50 -7.41 -1.13 4.49
N VAL A 51 -7.84 -0.55 5.62
CA VAL A 51 -8.73 -1.22 6.58
C VAL A 51 -9.96 -0.35 6.84
N ALA A 52 -11.09 -0.78 6.29
CA ALA A 52 -12.42 -0.24 6.58
C ALA A 52 -12.93 -0.68 7.97
N ALA A 53 -13.78 0.13 8.59
CA ALA A 53 -14.53 -0.25 9.78
C ALA A 53 -15.65 -1.25 9.42
N PRO A 54 -16.28 -1.90 10.42
CA PRO A 54 -17.48 -2.70 10.15
C PRO A 54 -18.55 -1.87 9.42
N HIS A 55 -19.16 -2.46 8.39
CA HIS A 55 -20.16 -1.81 7.51
C HIS A 55 -19.63 -0.73 6.55
N GLU A 56 -18.32 -0.56 6.43
CA GLU A 56 -17.70 0.27 5.39
C GLU A 56 -17.07 -0.58 4.28
N ILE A 57 -16.85 0.04 3.12
CA ILE A 57 -16.13 -0.56 1.98
C ILE A 57 -14.91 0.31 1.66
N VAL A 58 -13.77 -0.32 1.35
CA VAL A 58 -12.60 0.39 0.83
C VAL A 58 -12.80 0.66 -0.67
N GLU A 59 -12.83 1.93 -1.06
CA GLU A 59 -12.78 2.37 -2.45
C GLU A 59 -11.38 2.94 -2.76
N LEU A 60 -10.75 2.48 -3.84
CA LEU A 60 -9.48 2.99 -4.33
C LEU A 60 -9.67 3.64 -5.69
N VAL A 61 -9.23 4.89 -5.81
CA VAL A 61 -9.25 5.64 -7.07
C VAL A 61 -7.81 5.99 -7.43
N PHE A 62 -7.35 5.48 -8.57
CA PHE A 62 -6.05 5.80 -9.14
C PHE A 62 -6.20 6.99 -10.07
N THR A 63 -5.66 8.15 -9.66
CA THR A 63 -5.65 9.36 -10.49
C THR A 63 -4.47 9.44 -11.45
N ASP A 64 -3.40 8.70 -11.14
CA ASP A 64 -2.21 8.53 -11.98
C ASP A 64 -1.66 7.10 -11.75
N PHE A 65 -1.23 6.44 -12.82
CA PHE A 65 -0.77 5.06 -12.80
C PHE A 65 0.20 4.78 -13.95
N ASP A 66 1.48 4.64 -13.60
CA ASP A 66 2.54 4.24 -14.52
C ASP A 66 3.45 3.21 -13.84
N ILE A 67 3.69 2.08 -14.51
CA ILE A 67 4.49 0.97 -14.00
C ILE A 67 5.49 0.49 -15.07
N TYR A 68 6.72 0.24 -14.64
CA TYR A 68 7.73 -0.41 -15.44
C TYR A 68 7.30 -1.82 -15.81
N LYS A 69 7.27 -2.11 -17.10
CA LYS A 69 7.01 -3.45 -17.63
C LYS A 69 8.34 -4.16 -17.82
N GLU A 70 8.69 -5.06 -16.90
CA GLU A 70 9.80 -5.97 -17.15
C GLU A 70 9.28 -7.13 -18.00
N HIS A 71 9.79 -7.25 -19.23
CA HIS A 71 9.51 -8.31 -20.21
C HIS A 71 8.08 -8.32 -20.81
N LEU A 72 7.85 -7.42 -21.78
CA LEU A 72 6.98 -7.72 -22.92
C LEU A 72 7.88 -8.06 -24.12
N GLU A 73 8.43 -9.29 -24.10
CA GLU A 73 8.67 -10.09 -25.30
C GLU A 73 8.05 -11.47 -25.07
#